data_AF-A0A964LAT5-F1
#
_entry.id   AF-A0A964LAT5-F1
#
_cell.length_a   1.000
_cell.length_b   1.000
_cell.length_c   1.000
_cell.angle_alpha   90.00
_cell.angle_beta   90.00
_cell.angle_gamma   90.00
#
_symmetry.space_group_name_H-M   'P 1'
#
loop_
_entity.id
_entity.type
_entity.pdbx_description
1 polymer ?
#
loop_
_entity_poly.entity_id
_entity_poly.type
_entity_poly.pdbx_seq_one_letter_code
_entity_poly.pdbx_strand_id
1 'polypeptide(L)'
;MNGFIKKTAAALFSGAALLTLIGCQHYRDVVDSCWPERYNDLARKSVKHMHNAQSDKGHLLDHTLWTGDFDGNDLKPSGKAKLKYIANREPVAVVMKVWLQNADDEAPAKRANVNADRKMTITAFLDTQKSEGRTALYEIEVHNYTQPTHPSDWTNKALKNLETNIEGGKAQKFESGPSSSSGGSK
;
A
#
# COMPACT_ATOMS: atom_id res chain seq x y z
N MET A 1 -39.72 -73.57 -13.51
CA MET A 1 -38.83 -72.63 -12.76
C MET A 1 -38.06 -71.66 -13.67
N ASN A 2 -38.50 -71.39 -14.92
CA ASN A 2 -37.74 -70.56 -15.88
C ASN A 2 -38.13 -69.07 -15.91
N GLY A 3 -39.11 -68.65 -15.09
CA GLY A 3 -39.60 -67.27 -15.04
C GLY A 3 -38.95 -66.38 -13.98
N PHE A 4 -38.36 -66.99 -12.93
CA PHE A 4 -37.80 -66.23 -11.81
C PHE A 4 -36.42 -65.63 -12.16
N ILE A 5 -35.59 -66.40 -12.87
CA ILE A 5 -34.25 -65.97 -13.32
C ILE A 5 -34.34 -64.81 -14.33
N LYS A 6 -35.35 -64.80 -15.20
CA LYS A 6 -35.54 -63.72 -16.18
C LYS A 6 -35.97 -62.39 -15.53
N LYS A 7 -36.70 -62.45 -14.41
CA LYS A 7 -37.17 -61.26 -13.69
C LYS A 7 -36.10 -60.66 -12.76
N THR A 8 -35.25 -61.50 -12.14
CA THR A 8 -34.14 -61.02 -11.31
C THR A 8 -33.01 -60.42 -12.14
N ALA A 9 -32.71 -60.98 -13.33
CA ALA A 9 -31.72 -60.39 -14.23
C ALA A 9 -32.13 -58.99 -14.71
N ALA A 10 -33.39 -58.81 -15.14
CA ALA A 10 -33.88 -57.50 -15.57
C ALA A 10 -33.85 -56.44 -14.45
N ALA A 11 -34.20 -56.83 -13.21
CA ALA A 11 -34.17 -55.91 -12.07
C ALA A 11 -32.75 -55.49 -11.67
N LEU A 12 -31.74 -56.37 -11.81
CA LEU A 12 -30.34 -56.04 -11.52
C LEU A 12 -29.73 -55.12 -12.58
N PHE A 13 -30.08 -55.28 -13.86
CA PHE A 13 -29.59 -54.39 -14.91
C PHE A 13 -30.26 -53.00 -14.87
N SER A 14 -31.54 -52.92 -14.50
CA SER A 14 -32.23 -51.64 -14.30
C SER A 14 -31.83 -50.91 -13.01
N GLY A 15 -31.47 -51.65 -11.94
CA GLY A 15 -30.98 -51.07 -10.69
C GLY A 15 -29.53 -50.58 -10.76
N ALA A 16 -28.66 -51.29 -11.50
CA ALA A 16 -27.26 -50.89 -11.69
C ALA A 16 -27.12 -49.61 -12.54
N ALA A 17 -27.97 -49.44 -13.56
CA ALA A 17 -27.94 -48.26 -14.43
C ALA A 17 -28.35 -46.95 -13.72
N LEU A 18 -29.21 -47.03 -12.69
CA LEU A 18 -29.68 -45.87 -11.92
C LEU A 18 -28.66 -45.40 -10.87
N LEU A 19 -27.84 -46.31 -10.33
CA LEU A 19 -26.77 -45.97 -9.38
C LEU A 19 -25.52 -45.42 -10.04
N THR A 20 -25.30 -45.69 -11.34
CA THR A 20 -24.17 -45.11 -12.10
C THR A 20 -24.44 -43.69 -12.61
N LEU A 21 -25.69 -43.23 -12.65
CA LEU A 21 -26.05 -41.90 -13.16
C LEU A 21 -26.08 -40.79 -12.09
N ILE A 22 -26.07 -41.15 -10.80
CA ILE A 22 -26.04 -40.17 -9.67
C ILE A 22 -24.58 -39.89 -9.22
N GLY A 23 -23.60 -40.65 -9.72
CA GLY A 23 -22.20 -40.60 -9.28
C GLY A 23 -21.22 -39.81 -10.16
N CYS A 24 -21.67 -39.26 -11.31
CA CYS A 24 -20.82 -38.48 -12.20
C CYS A 24 -21.20 -36.99 -12.20
N GLN A 25 -21.28 -36.36 -11.03
CA GLN A 25 -20.90 -34.94 -10.97
C GLN A 25 -19.41 -34.90 -11.32
N HIS A 26 -19.02 -34.21 -12.39
CA HIS A 26 -17.60 -34.14 -12.73
C HIS A 26 -16.84 -33.59 -11.52
N TYR A 27 -15.77 -34.28 -11.10
CA TYR A 27 -14.90 -33.82 -10.00
C TYR A 27 -14.49 -32.34 -10.17
N ARG A 28 -14.39 -31.87 -11.42
CA ARG A 28 -14.12 -30.47 -11.80
C ARG A 28 -15.27 -29.48 -11.54
N ASP A 29 -16.50 -29.94 -11.38
CA ASP A 29 -17.64 -29.10 -11.00
C ASP A 29 -17.70 -28.87 -9.48
N VAL A 30 -17.10 -29.78 -8.70
CA VAL A 30 -17.05 -29.72 -7.22
C VAL A 30 -15.73 -29.14 -6.72
N VAL A 31 -14.64 -29.29 -7.49
CA VAL A 31 -13.29 -28.85 -7.13
C VAL A 31 -12.84 -27.74 -8.07
N ASP A 32 -12.43 -26.60 -7.49
CA ASP A 32 -11.84 -25.49 -8.23
C ASP A 32 -10.60 -25.97 -9.01
N SER A 33 -10.74 -26.09 -10.33
CA SER A 33 -9.66 -26.53 -11.22
C SER A 33 -8.45 -25.60 -11.22
N CYS A 34 -8.60 -24.38 -10.68
CA CYS A 34 -7.58 -23.35 -10.62
C CYS A 34 -6.84 -23.34 -9.26
N TRP A 35 -7.16 -24.27 -8.36
CA TRP A 35 -6.41 -24.47 -7.12
C TRP A 35 -5.10 -25.24 -7.40
N PRO A 36 -3.92 -24.79 -6.91
CA PRO A 36 -3.67 -23.67 -5.99
C PRO A 36 -3.31 -22.33 -6.68
N GLU A 37 -3.19 -22.30 -8.01
CA GLU A 37 -2.68 -21.16 -8.77
C GLU A 37 -3.46 -19.85 -8.53
N ARG A 38 -4.79 -19.93 -8.42
CA ARG A 38 -5.65 -18.76 -8.11
C ARG A 38 -5.27 -18.10 -6.79
N TYR A 39 -5.04 -18.91 -5.75
CA TYR A 39 -4.70 -18.40 -4.42
C TYR A 39 -3.27 -17.84 -4.39
N ASN A 40 -2.35 -18.47 -5.12
CA ASN A 40 -0.99 -17.95 -5.29
C ASN A 40 -0.96 -16.61 -6.04
N ASP A 41 -1.78 -16.45 -7.07
CA ASP A 41 -1.93 -15.16 -7.78
C ASP A 41 -2.53 -14.08 -6.88
N LEU A 42 -3.60 -14.39 -6.14
CA LEU A 42 -4.20 -13.46 -5.17
C LEU A 42 -3.21 -13.06 -4.07
N ALA A 43 -2.43 -14.01 -3.54
CA ALA A 43 -1.40 -13.74 -2.55
C ALA A 43 -0.27 -12.86 -3.11
N ARG A 44 0.16 -13.08 -4.36
CA ARG A 44 1.15 -12.21 -5.02
C ARG A 44 0.62 -10.80 -5.24
N LYS A 45 -0.65 -10.67 -5.65
CA LYS A 45 -1.31 -9.37 -5.85
C LYS A 45 -1.44 -8.62 -4.53
N SER A 46 -1.81 -9.28 -3.44
CA SER A 46 -1.92 -8.62 -2.13
C SER A 46 -0.58 -8.10 -1.64
N VAL A 47 0.49 -8.90 -1.76
CA VAL A 47 1.85 -8.47 -1.41
C VAL A 47 2.33 -7.31 -2.29
N LYS A 48 2.15 -7.41 -3.62
CA LYS A 48 2.51 -6.33 -4.55
C LYS A 48 1.74 -5.05 -4.25
N HIS A 49 0.44 -5.13 -3.97
CA HIS A 49 -0.38 -3.97 -3.66
C HIS A 49 0.11 -3.26 -2.39
N MET A 50 0.39 -4.01 -1.33
CA MET A 50 0.94 -3.43 -0.09
C MET A 50 2.31 -2.80 -0.31
N HIS A 51 3.18 -3.46 -1.07
CA HIS A 51 4.50 -2.92 -1.39
C HIS A 51 4.42 -1.63 -2.22
N ASN A 52 3.55 -1.60 -3.23
CA ASN A 52 3.33 -0.40 -4.04
C ASN A 52 2.80 0.75 -3.17
N ALA A 53 1.82 0.48 -2.29
CA ALA A 53 1.30 1.50 -1.38
C ALA A 53 2.40 2.06 -0.45
N GLN A 54 3.30 1.22 0.05
CA GLN A 54 4.44 1.65 0.86
C GLN A 54 5.43 2.50 0.03
N SER A 55 5.76 2.06 -1.18
CA SER A 55 6.66 2.79 -2.09
C SER A 55 6.10 4.16 -2.46
N ASP A 56 4.80 4.23 -2.77
CA ASP A 56 4.12 5.48 -3.13
C ASP A 56 4.16 6.50 -1.98
N LYS A 57 3.94 6.04 -0.74
CA LYS A 57 4.05 6.89 0.45
C LYS A 57 5.50 7.31 0.73
N GLY A 58 6.47 6.43 0.48
CA GLY A 58 7.89 6.78 0.57
C GLY A 58 8.28 7.89 -0.42
N HIS A 59 7.90 7.76 -1.69
CA HIS A 59 8.18 8.77 -2.71
C HIS A 59 7.53 10.12 -2.41
N LEU A 60 6.35 10.10 -1.80
CA LEU A 60 5.71 11.32 -1.35
C LEU A 60 6.56 12.06 -0.29
N LEU A 61 7.17 11.35 0.65
CA LEU A 61 8.06 11.94 1.65
C LEU A 61 9.37 12.46 1.02
N ASP A 62 9.91 11.71 0.05
CA ASP A 62 11.10 12.11 -0.69
C ASP A 62 10.86 13.42 -1.48
N HIS A 63 9.64 13.61 -1.99
CA HIS A 63 9.25 14.81 -2.75
C HIS A 63 8.70 15.95 -1.87
N THR A 64 8.68 15.78 -0.54
CA THR A 64 8.23 16.83 0.39
C THR A 64 9.37 17.78 0.76
N LEU A 65 9.22 19.07 0.50
CA LEU A 65 10.08 20.10 1.11
C LEU A 65 9.60 20.42 2.51
N TRP A 66 10.53 20.39 3.44
CA TRP A 66 10.26 20.62 4.86
C TRP A 66 10.49 22.09 5.21
N THR A 67 9.89 22.55 6.30
CA THR A 67 10.09 23.92 6.80
C THR A 67 11.58 24.25 7.01
N GLY A 68 12.38 23.25 7.41
CA GLY A 68 13.83 23.39 7.59
C GLY A 68 14.64 23.65 6.31
N ASP A 69 14.07 23.39 5.13
CA ASP A 69 14.70 23.63 3.82
C ASP A 69 14.64 25.11 3.38
N PHE A 70 13.95 25.94 4.16
CA PHE A 70 13.79 27.37 3.91
C PHE A 70 14.48 28.21 4.98
N ASP A 71 14.94 29.39 4.57
CA ASP A 71 15.32 30.49 5.45
C ASP A 71 14.30 31.62 5.24
N GLY A 72 13.28 31.68 6.10
CA GLY A 72 12.07 32.46 5.82
C GLY A 72 11.36 31.95 4.55
N ASN A 73 11.40 32.72 3.48
CA ASN A 73 10.80 32.39 2.19
C ASN A 73 11.81 31.88 1.14
N ASP A 74 13.11 32.01 1.43
CA ASP A 74 14.18 31.67 0.50
C ASP A 74 14.64 30.22 0.67
N LEU A 75 15.06 29.59 -0.44
CA LEU A 75 15.57 28.22 -0.43
C LEU A 75 17.00 28.16 0.11
N LYS A 76 17.20 27.38 1.17
CA LYS A 76 18.53 27.02 1.67
C LYS A 76 19.29 26.12 0.68
N PRO A 77 20.61 25.97 0.83
CA PRO A 77 21.38 25.01 0.05
C PRO A 77 20.82 23.58 0.11
N SER A 78 20.28 23.15 1.26
CA SER A 78 19.62 21.84 1.41
C SER A 78 18.39 21.71 0.52
N GLY A 79 17.50 22.70 0.55
CA GLY A 79 16.30 22.74 -0.28
C GLY A 79 16.62 22.76 -1.78
N LYS A 80 17.63 23.55 -2.18
CA LYS A 80 18.12 23.56 -3.57
C LYS A 80 18.68 22.22 -4.01
N ALA A 81 19.48 21.56 -3.17
CA ALA A 81 20.02 20.23 -3.45
C ALA A 81 18.89 19.20 -3.59
N LYS A 82 17.88 19.25 -2.73
CA LYS A 82 16.71 18.38 -2.79
C LYS A 82 15.88 18.60 -4.06
N LEU A 83 15.58 19.85 -4.41
CA LEU A 83 14.88 20.18 -5.64
C LEU A 83 15.68 19.78 -6.89
N LYS A 84 17.00 19.93 -6.86
CA LYS A 84 17.89 19.45 -7.93
C LYS A 84 17.84 17.92 -8.03
N TYR A 85 17.80 17.20 -6.91
CA TYR A 85 17.63 15.76 -6.91
C TYR A 85 16.29 15.36 -7.55
N ILE A 86 15.19 16.00 -7.13
CA ILE A 86 13.85 15.77 -7.68
C ILE A 86 13.83 16.03 -9.20
N ALA A 87 14.41 17.15 -9.64
CA ALA A 87 14.45 17.53 -11.05
C ALA A 87 15.28 16.59 -11.94
N ASN A 88 16.25 15.88 -11.35
CA ASN A 88 17.13 14.94 -12.05
C ASN A 88 16.75 13.46 -11.82
N ARG A 89 15.60 13.20 -11.18
CA ARG A 89 15.17 11.85 -10.84
C ARG A 89 14.60 11.13 -12.06
N GLU A 90 14.92 9.84 -12.18
CA GLU A 90 14.34 8.94 -13.17
C GLU A 90 13.50 7.85 -12.47
N PRO A 91 12.38 7.39 -13.06
CA PRO A 91 11.77 7.84 -14.30
C PRO A 91 11.12 9.23 -14.20
N VAL A 92 11.28 10.06 -15.24
CA VAL A 92 10.67 11.39 -15.29
C VAL A 92 9.19 11.23 -15.66
N ALA A 93 8.30 11.43 -14.69
CA ALA A 93 6.87 11.53 -14.97
C ALA A 93 6.57 12.81 -15.75
N VAL A 94 5.57 12.78 -16.65
CA VAL A 94 5.12 13.98 -17.39
C VAL A 94 4.69 15.08 -16.43
N VAL A 95 4.03 14.70 -15.33
CA VAL A 95 3.68 15.58 -14.21
C VAL A 95 4.31 15.04 -12.93
N MET A 96 5.16 15.86 -12.31
CA MET A 96 5.88 15.59 -11.08
C MET A 96 5.24 16.36 -9.93
N LYS A 97 4.69 15.64 -8.96
CA LYS A 97 4.14 16.26 -7.74
C LYS A 97 5.24 16.55 -6.73
N VAL A 98 5.32 17.80 -6.29
CA VAL A 98 6.20 18.28 -5.23
C VAL A 98 5.32 18.73 -4.08
N TRP A 99 5.63 18.24 -2.88
CA TRP A 99 4.85 18.54 -1.69
C TRP A 99 5.55 19.61 -0.87
N LEU A 100 4.81 20.58 -0.36
CA LEU A 100 5.30 21.60 0.55
C LEU A 100 4.66 21.37 1.92
N GLN A 101 5.49 21.22 2.95
CA GLN A 101 5.01 21.23 4.33
C GLN A 101 4.38 22.60 4.64
N ASN A 102 3.27 22.59 5.36
CA ASN A 102 2.67 23.82 5.86
C ASN A 102 3.69 24.62 6.70
N ALA A 103 3.68 25.94 6.59
CA ALA A 103 4.55 26.84 7.35
C ALA A 103 4.19 26.86 8.86
N ASP A 104 4.42 25.75 9.56
CA ASP A 104 4.15 25.62 10.99
C ASP A 104 5.13 26.41 11.88
N ASP A 105 6.22 26.90 11.28
CA ASP A 105 7.15 27.87 11.87
C ASP A 105 6.53 29.26 12.09
N GLU A 106 5.45 29.55 11.36
CA GLU A 106 4.80 30.86 11.36
C GLU A 106 3.44 30.83 12.06
N ALA A 107 3.00 32.02 12.49
CA ALA A 107 1.68 32.19 13.09
C ALA A 107 0.58 31.71 12.12
N PRO A 108 -0.48 31.03 12.60
CA PRO A 108 -1.55 30.48 11.76
C PRO A 108 -2.12 31.45 10.72
N ALA A 109 -2.24 32.73 11.08
CA ALA A 109 -2.74 33.79 10.22
C ALA A 109 -1.83 34.12 9.02
N LYS A 110 -0.52 33.86 9.13
CA LYS A 110 0.48 34.17 8.09
C LYS A 110 0.81 32.98 7.19
N ARG A 111 0.46 31.75 7.60
CA ARG A 111 0.88 30.51 6.92
C ARG A 111 0.46 30.46 5.47
N ALA A 112 -0.76 30.90 5.15
CA ALA A 112 -1.26 30.88 3.78
C ALA A 112 -0.40 31.75 2.84
N ASN A 113 0.00 32.94 3.30
CA ASN A 113 0.83 33.85 2.52
C ASN A 113 2.25 33.30 2.37
N VAL A 114 2.85 32.82 3.47
CA VAL A 114 4.20 32.21 3.44
C VAL A 114 4.24 30.97 2.56
N ASN A 115 3.21 30.13 2.59
CA ASN A 115 3.11 28.97 1.70
C ASN A 115 3.02 29.41 0.24
N ALA A 116 2.28 30.47 -0.08
CA ALA A 116 2.19 31.00 -1.44
C ALA A 116 3.55 31.53 -1.93
N ASP A 117 4.25 32.27 -1.09
CA ASP A 117 5.60 32.79 -1.39
C ASP A 117 6.60 31.65 -1.62
N ARG A 118 6.62 30.66 -0.71
CA ARG A 118 7.48 29.47 -0.82
C ARG A 118 7.16 28.67 -2.10
N LYS A 119 5.88 28.53 -2.47
CA LYS A 119 5.49 27.91 -3.75
C LYS A 119 6.09 28.65 -4.93
N MET A 120 6.02 29.99 -4.95
CA MET A 120 6.62 30.79 -6.02
C MET A 120 8.14 30.58 -6.10
N THR A 121 8.84 30.58 -4.96
CA THR A 121 10.29 30.31 -4.91
C THR A 121 10.64 28.93 -5.45
N ILE A 122 9.86 27.89 -5.10
CA ILE A 122 10.05 26.53 -5.61
C ILE A 122 9.86 26.49 -7.13
N THR A 123 8.76 27.05 -7.63
CA THR A 123 8.46 27.09 -9.08
C THR A 123 9.59 27.78 -9.83
N ALA A 124 10.02 28.95 -9.36
CA ALA A 124 11.11 29.71 -9.97
C ALA A 124 12.41 28.89 -10.03
N PHE A 125 12.76 28.18 -8.96
CA PHE A 125 13.95 27.33 -8.97
C PHE A 125 13.81 26.14 -9.93
N LEU A 126 12.68 25.44 -9.92
CA LEU A 126 12.44 24.29 -10.79
C LEU A 126 12.42 24.68 -12.27
N ASP A 127 11.92 25.87 -12.60
CA ASP A 127 11.98 26.42 -13.96
C ASP A 127 13.41 26.59 -14.45
N THR A 128 14.36 26.96 -13.59
CA THR A 128 15.79 27.01 -13.96
C THR A 128 16.40 25.64 -14.24
N GLN A 129 15.79 24.56 -13.72
CA GLN A 129 16.29 23.20 -13.86
C GLN A 129 15.70 22.47 -15.09
N LYS A 130 14.71 23.07 -15.77
CA LYS A 130 14.15 22.50 -16.99
C LYS A 130 15.21 22.50 -18.08
N SER A 131 15.54 21.31 -18.59
CA SER A 131 16.37 21.15 -19.78
C SER A 131 15.51 20.74 -20.96
N GLU A 132 15.95 21.03 -22.18
CA GLU A 132 15.19 20.78 -23.42
C GLU A 132 14.77 19.31 -23.60
N GLY A 133 15.50 18.36 -22.96
CA GLY A 133 15.16 16.94 -22.94
C GLY A 133 14.37 16.45 -21.70
N ARG A 134 14.06 17.33 -20.73
CA ARG A 134 13.39 17.00 -19.46
C ARG A 134 12.28 17.99 -19.16
N THR A 135 11.19 17.87 -19.91
CA THR A 135 10.01 18.73 -19.79
C THR A 135 9.02 18.16 -18.76
N ALA A 136 9.45 18.02 -17.50
CA ALA A 136 8.51 17.68 -16.42
C ALA A 136 7.70 18.92 -16.03
N LEU A 137 6.38 18.77 -15.96
CA LEU A 137 5.49 19.77 -15.34
C LEU A 137 5.50 19.53 -13.83
N TYR A 138 5.80 20.55 -13.04
CA TYR A 138 5.81 20.44 -11.58
C TYR A 138 4.49 20.96 -11.01
N GLU A 139 3.78 20.10 -10.28
CA GLU A 139 2.59 20.46 -9.52
C GLU A 139 2.97 20.59 -8.04
N ILE A 140 2.79 21.78 -7.45
CA ILE A 140 3.19 22.06 -6.07
C ILE A 140 1.96 22.18 -5.18
N GLU A 141 1.77 21.17 -4.33
CA GLU A 141 0.66 21.08 -3.39
C GLU A 141 1.16 21.28 -1.95
N VAL A 142 0.37 21.97 -1.13
CA VAL A 142 0.67 22.07 0.31
C VAL A 142 0.02 20.89 0.99
N HIS A 143 0.80 20.14 1.75
CA HIS A 143 0.29 19.03 2.53
C HIS A 143 1.00 18.99 3.88
N ASN A 144 0.24 18.71 4.94
CA ASN A 144 0.79 18.67 6.29
C ASN A 144 1.32 17.27 6.63
N TYR A 145 2.45 16.90 6.02
CA TYR A 145 3.20 15.71 6.42
C TYR A 145 4.13 16.04 7.59
N THR A 146 4.32 15.08 8.47
CA THR A 146 5.37 15.15 9.48
C THR A 146 6.66 14.61 8.86
N GLN A 147 7.76 15.34 9.05
CA GLN A 147 9.08 14.86 8.64
C GLN A 147 9.35 13.50 9.29
N PRO A 148 9.85 12.51 8.53
CA PRO A 148 10.30 11.25 9.11
C PRO A 148 11.42 11.56 10.11
N THR A 149 11.10 11.50 11.40
CA THR A 149 12.07 11.53 12.49
C THR A 149 12.36 10.11 12.93
N HIS A 150 13.37 9.94 13.80
CA HIS A 150 13.60 8.64 14.41
C HIS A 150 12.32 8.12 15.06
N PRO A 151 11.98 6.84 14.88
CA PRO A 151 10.83 6.26 15.55
C PRO A 151 10.98 6.50 17.05
N SER A 152 9.96 7.10 17.64
CA SER A 152 9.84 7.24 19.09
C SER A 152 9.93 5.87 19.77
N ASP A 153 10.48 5.82 20.99
CA ASP A 153 10.73 4.57 21.72
C ASP A 153 9.51 3.65 21.85
N TRP A 154 8.29 4.19 21.82
CA TRP A 154 7.07 3.39 21.87
C TRP A 154 6.86 2.56 20.60
N THR A 155 7.29 3.03 19.43
CA THR A 155 7.21 2.30 18.16
C THR A 155 8.12 1.07 18.20
N ASN A 156 9.28 1.18 18.83
CA ASN A 156 10.18 0.05 19.06
C ASN A 156 9.53 -1.03 19.94
N LYS A 157 8.71 -0.65 20.92
CA LYS A 157 7.94 -1.62 21.73
C LYS A 157 6.87 -2.35 20.92
N ALA A 158 6.19 -1.65 20.01
CA ALA A 158 5.17 -2.25 19.14
C ALA A 158 5.80 -3.21 18.11
N LEU A 159 6.94 -2.84 17.50
CA LEU A 159 7.65 -3.70 16.57
C LEU A 159 8.31 -4.90 17.25
N LYS A 160 8.80 -4.76 18.49
CA LYS A 160 9.40 -5.87 19.23
C LYS A 160 8.50 -7.10 19.26
N ASN A 161 7.19 -6.92 19.51
CA ASN A 161 6.24 -8.03 19.53
C ASN A 161 6.03 -8.68 18.15
N LEU A 162 6.24 -7.93 17.07
CA LEU A 162 6.18 -8.41 15.69
C LEU A 162 7.48 -9.16 15.34
N GLU A 163 8.63 -8.59 15.67
CA GLU A 163 9.95 -9.13 15.33
C GLU A 163 10.33 -10.37 16.16
N THR A 164 9.94 -10.43 17.44
CA THR A 164 10.31 -11.58 18.29
C THR A 164 9.37 -12.76 18.17
N ASN A 165 8.12 -12.56 17.74
CA ASN A 165 7.09 -13.62 17.75
C ASN A 165 6.67 -14.09 16.35
N ILE A 166 7.21 -13.49 15.28
CA ILE A 166 6.98 -13.99 13.92
C ILE A 166 7.93 -15.15 13.64
N GLU A 167 7.45 -16.38 13.88
CA GLU A 167 8.09 -17.59 13.38
C GLU A 167 7.38 -18.07 12.11
N GLY A 168 8.14 -18.20 11.00
CA GLY A 168 7.61 -18.74 9.75
C GLY A 168 7.16 -20.19 9.90
N GLY A 169 5.93 -20.51 9.47
CA GLY A 169 5.39 -21.86 9.47
C GLY A 169 4.74 -22.32 10.79
N LYS A 170 4.63 -21.46 11.80
CA LYS A 170 3.90 -21.75 13.05
C LYS A 170 2.73 -20.79 13.27
N ALA A 171 1.66 -21.29 13.88
CA ALA A 171 0.52 -20.46 14.27
C ALA A 171 0.96 -19.41 15.29
N GLN A 172 0.72 -18.14 14.98
CA GLN A 172 1.18 -17.05 15.82
C GLN A 172 0.22 -16.81 16.97
N LYS A 173 0.78 -16.75 18.18
CA LYS A 173 0.04 -16.39 19.39
C LYS A 173 0.38 -14.95 19.72
N PHE A 174 -0.54 -14.05 19.39
CA PHE A 174 -0.46 -12.67 19.87
C PHE A 174 -1.04 -12.65 21.28
N GLU A 175 -0.22 -12.31 22.28
CA GLU A 175 -0.75 -12.04 23.61
C GLU A 175 -1.64 -10.79 23.53
N SER A 176 -2.92 -10.95 23.85
CA SER A 176 -3.81 -9.82 24.05
C SER A 176 -3.30 -9.03 25.25
N GLY A 177 -2.59 -7.93 25.01
CA GLY A 177 -2.28 -6.96 26.05
C GLY A 177 -3.58 -6.50 26.74
N PRO A 178 -3.50 -6.03 28.00
CA PRO A 178 -4.68 -5.64 28.76
C PRO A 178 -5.46 -4.58 27.96
N SER A 179 -6.68 -4.93 27.57
CA SER A 179 -7.62 -4.01 26.95
C SER A 179 -7.92 -2.90 27.95
N SER A 180 -7.31 -1.72 27.80
CA SER A 180 -7.77 -0.53 28.50
C SER A 180 -9.09 -0.09 27.87
N SER A 181 -10.19 -0.74 28.27
CA SER A 181 -11.52 -0.21 28.06
C SER A 181 -11.65 1.05 28.94
N SER A 182 -11.40 2.23 28.38
CA SER A 182 -11.80 3.48 29.01
C SER A 182 -13.34 3.55 28.94
N GLY A 183 -13.98 2.89 29.90
CA GLY A 183 -15.40 3.06 30.16
C GLY A 183 -15.63 4.49 30.60
N GLY A 184 -16.19 5.30 29.72
CA GLY A 184 -16.81 6.56 30.11
C GLY A 184 -17.93 6.27 31.10
N SER A 185 -17.88 6.88 32.27
CA SER A 185 -19.00 6.99 33.19
C SER A 185 -19.08 8.43 33.68
N LYS A 186 -20.17 9.07 33.23
CA LYS A 186 -20.91 10.23 33.73
C LYS A 186 -20.14 11.36 34.39
#